data_AF-A0A2U3I7F6-F1
#
_entry.id   AF-A0A2U3I7F6-F1
#
_cell.length_a   1.000
_cell.length_b   1.000
_cell.length_c   1.000
_cell.angle_alpha   90.00
_cell.angle_beta   90.00
_cell.angle_gamma   90.00
#
_symmetry.space_group_name_H-M   'P 1'
#
loop_
_entity.id
_entity.type
_entity.pdbx_description
1 polymer ?
#
loop_
_entity_poly.entity_id
_entity_poly.type
_entity_poly.pdbx_seq_one_letter_code
_entity_poly.pdbx_strand_id
1 'polypeptide(L)'
;MPPDDAPARSSASTVMCEAANAHALRERWHRTRLLERAVLAAVRRGRKLTLDDTADAAVRTITNAVLDLPEADRGLAVCYVLIDFDDVHARWRVLAELDGGHRTRALALPYPT
;
A
#
# COMPACT_ATOMS: atom_id res chain seq x y z
N MET A 1 28.80 -39.75 31.61
CA MET A 1 28.00 -39.31 30.45
C MET A 1 27.05 -38.23 30.94
N PRO A 2 27.09 -36.99 30.43
CA PRO A 2 26.02 -36.04 30.69
C PRO A 2 24.82 -36.35 29.77
N PRO A 3 23.58 -36.03 30.18
CA PRO A 3 22.40 -36.22 29.35
C PRO A 3 22.31 -35.17 28.24
N ASP A 4 21.75 -35.62 27.12
CA ASP A 4 21.56 -34.91 25.86
C ASP A 4 20.37 -33.94 25.98
N ASP A 5 20.62 -32.71 26.42
CA ASP A 5 19.63 -31.62 26.49
C ASP A 5 19.58 -30.84 25.16
N ALA A 6 18.87 -31.36 24.16
CA ALA A 6 18.59 -30.59 22.94
C ALA A 6 17.24 -30.94 22.27
N PRO A 7 16.12 -30.41 22.79
CA PRO A 7 15.03 -30.00 21.88
C PRO A 7 14.44 -28.59 22.14
N ALA A 8 14.83 -27.89 23.22
CA ALA A 8 14.19 -26.61 23.60
C ALA A 8 14.58 -25.42 22.72
N ARG A 9 15.83 -25.36 22.22
CA ARG A 9 16.32 -24.22 21.43
C ARG A 9 15.72 -24.14 20.02
N SER A 10 15.41 -25.30 19.42
CA SER A 10 14.80 -25.36 18.08
C SER A 10 13.36 -24.82 18.10
N SER A 11 12.57 -25.20 19.11
CA SER A 11 11.18 -24.74 19.26
C SER A 11 11.08 -23.26 19.60
N ALA A 12 11.96 -22.74 20.46
CA ALA A 12 11.99 -21.32 20.80
C ALA A 12 12.39 -20.44 19.59
N SER A 13 13.34 -20.91 18.77
CA SER A 13 13.76 -20.20 17.55
C SER A 13 12.64 -20.12 16.51
N THR A 14 11.85 -21.20 16.35
CA THR A 14 10.71 -21.22 15.41
C THR A 14 9.62 -20.24 15.84
N VAL A 15 9.23 -20.26 17.13
CA VAL A 15 8.20 -19.34 17.68
C VAL A 15 8.64 -17.87 17.56
N MET A 16 9.91 -17.56 17.78
CA MET A 16 10.44 -16.21 17.59
C MET A 16 10.41 -15.76 16.13
N CYS A 17 10.80 -16.63 15.19
CA CYS A 17 10.72 -16.34 13.76
C CYS A 17 9.27 -16.11 13.30
N GLU A 18 8.33 -16.91 13.79
CA GLU A 18 6.90 -16.74 13.51
C GLU A 18 6.35 -15.41 14.06
N ALA A 19 6.73 -15.04 15.28
CA ALA A 19 6.34 -13.77 15.88
C ALA A 19 6.92 -12.56 15.13
N ALA A 20 8.18 -12.63 14.69
CA ALA A 20 8.83 -11.59 13.88
C ALA A 20 8.13 -11.44 12.51
N ASN A 21 7.80 -12.54 11.85
CA ASN A 21 7.06 -12.53 10.58
C ASN A 21 5.66 -11.93 10.74
N ALA A 22 4.95 -12.29 11.81
CA ALA A 22 3.63 -11.73 12.12
C ALA A 22 3.70 -10.23 12.45
N HIS A 23 4.78 -9.77 13.09
CA HIS A 23 5.01 -8.34 13.31
C HIS A 23 5.25 -7.60 11.99
N ALA A 24 6.16 -8.10 11.15
CA ALA A 24 6.47 -7.50 9.85
C ALA A 24 5.26 -7.41 8.93
N LEU A 25 4.40 -8.45 8.90
CA LEU A 25 3.17 -8.43 8.12
C LEU A 25 2.18 -7.36 8.62
N ARG A 26 2.01 -7.25 9.95
CA ARG A 26 1.15 -6.22 10.56
C ARG A 26 1.65 -4.82 10.25
N GLU A 27 2.96 -4.60 10.34
CA GLU A 27 3.56 -3.30 10.02
C GLU A 27 3.41 -2.95 8.54
N ARG A 28 3.59 -3.94 7.64
CA ARG A 28 3.33 -3.76 6.20
C ARG A 28 1.88 -3.35 5.96
N TRP A 29 0.92 -4.10 6.50
CA TRP A 29 -0.51 -3.78 6.38
C TRP A 29 -0.85 -2.41 6.95
N HIS A 30 -0.28 -2.06 8.10
CA HIS A 30 -0.49 -0.74 8.70
C HIS A 30 0.00 0.38 7.79
N ARG A 31 1.23 0.25 7.24
CA ARG A 31 1.79 1.20 6.28
C ARG A 31 0.94 1.30 5.01
N THR A 32 0.50 0.17 4.45
CA THR A 32 -0.41 0.15 3.30
C THR A 32 -1.69 0.93 3.58
N ARG A 33 -2.34 0.66 4.72
CA ARG A 33 -3.59 1.33 5.10
C ARG A 33 -3.44 2.84 5.29
N LEU A 34 -2.31 3.28 5.85
CA LEU A 34 -2.02 4.72 5.98
C LEU A 34 -1.86 5.38 4.62
N LEU A 35 -1.13 4.73 3.70
CA LEU A 35 -0.93 5.20 2.34
C LEU A 35 -2.26 5.29 1.56
N GLU A 36 -3.09 4.25 1.60
CA GLU A 36 -4.43 4.22 0.98
C GLU A 36 -5.29 5.40 1.47
N ARG A 37 -5.31 5.64 2.78
CA ARG A 37 -6.07 6.75 3.38
C ARG A 37 -5.54 8.12 2.96
N ALA A 38 -4.22 8.29 2.91
CA ALA A 38 -3.59 9.54 2.51
C ALA A 38 -3.89 9.87 1.04
N VAL A 39 -3.74 8.88 0.14
CA VAL A 39 -4.07 9.01 -1.27
C VAL A 39 -5.55 9.34 -1.45
N LEU A 40 -6.45 8.59 -0.81
CA LEU A 40 -7.89 8.83 -0.92
C LEU A 40 -8.28 10.25 -0.45
N ALA A 41 -7.70 10.71 0.66
CA ALA A 41 -7.93 12.06 1.16
C ALA A 41 -7.41 13.13 0.19
N ALA A 42 -6.27 12.90 -0.45
CA ALA A 42 -5.70 13.82 -1.42
C ALA A 42 -6.48 13.86 -2.74
N VAL A 43 -6.87 12.70 -3.27
CA VAL A 43 -7.71 12.58 -4.47
C VAL A 43 -9.04 13.32 -4.29
N ARG A 44 -9.65 13.24 -3.10
CA ARG A 44 -10.88 13.97 -2.76
C ARG A 44 -10.73 15.50 -2.81
N ARG A 45 -9.51 16.04 -2.72
CA ARG A 45 -9.25 17.47 -2.92
C ARG A 45 -9.29 17.87 -4.39
N GLY A 46 -9.28 16.90 -5.31
CA GLY A 46 -9.52 17.11 -6.74
C GLY A 46 -8.39 17.83 -7.48
N ARG A 47 -7.17 17.89 -6.91
CA ARG A 47 -6.03 18.56 -7.55
C ARG A 47 -4.75 17.73 -7.43
N LYS A 48 -3.87 17.88 -8.43
CA LYS A 48 -2.54 17.29 -8.40
C LYS A 48 -1.73 17.82 -7.23
N LEU A 49 -0.95 16.93 -6.62
CA LEU A 49 -0.05 17.25 -5.53
C LEU A 49 1.33 17.65 -6.03
N THR A 50 1.93 18.62 -5.37
CA THR A 50 3.33 19.04 -5.55
C THR A 50 4.19 18.65 -4.35
N LEU A 51 5.48 19.00 -4.37
CA LEU A 51 6.37 18.83 -3.21
C LEU A 51 5.95 19.68 -2.00
N ASP A 52 5.33 20.84 -2.25
CA ASP A 52 4.86 21.74 -1.19
C ASP A 52 3.67 21.15 -0.42
N ASP A 53 2.90 20.27 -1.06
CA ASP A 53 1.76 19.59 -0.44
C ASP A 53 2.19 18.42 0.45
N THR A 54 3.23 17.69 0.04
CA THR A 54 3.75 16.53 0.76
C THR A 54 5.16 16.15 0.28
N ALA A 55 6.03 15.83 1.25
CA ALA A 55 7.33 15.22 0.99
C ALA A 55 7.23 13.74 0.57
N ASP A 56 6.10 13.09 0.85
CA ASP A 56 5.88 11.68 0.52
C ASP A 56 5.67 11.52 -1.00
N ALA A 57 6.70 10.99 -1.66
CA ALA A 57 6.70 10.76 -3.10
C ALA A 57 5.66 9.70 -3.53
N ALA A 58 5.37 8.70 -2.69
CA ALA A 58 4.39 7.67 -3.02
C ALA A 58 2.98 8.28 -3.05
N VAL A 59 2.62 9.06 -2.03
CA VAL A 59 1.32 9.75 -1.98
C VAL A 59 1.14 10.65 -3.21
N ARG A 60 2.17 11.43 -3.56
CA ARG A 60 2.12 12.33 -4.72
C ARG A 60 1.96 11.57 -6.04
N THR A 61 2.81 10.57 -6.30
CA THR A 61 2.78 9.80 -7.55
C THR A 61 1.45 9.09 -7.75
N ILE A 62 0.97 8.40 -6.71
CA ILE A 62 -0.28 7.64 -6.80
C ILE A 62 -1.48 8.57 -6.95
N THR A 63 -1.56 9.65 -6.17
CA THR A 63 -2.65 10.63 -6.27
C THR A 63 -2.74 11.23 -7.66
N ASN A 64 -1.60 11.67 -8.21
CA ASN A 64 -1.57 12.28 -9.54
C ASN A 64 -2.00 11.29 -10.63
N ALA A 65 -1.57 10.03 -10.53
CA ALA A 65 -1.98 8.98 -11.46
C ALA A 65 -3.48 8.66 -11.39
N VAL A 66 -4.07 8.65 -10.19
CA VAL A 66 -5.53 8.47 -10.03
C VAL A 66 -6.29 9.65 -10.64
N LEU A 67 -5.79 10.88 -10.50
CA LEU A 67 -6.39 12.07 -11.09
C LEU A 67 -6.19 12.20 -12.61
N ASP A 68 -5.23 11.47 -13.18
CA ASP A 68 -4.98 11.39 -14.63
C ASP A 68 -5.85 10.35 -15.35
N LEU A 69 -6.72 9.63 -14.63
CA LEU A 69 -7.73 8.76 -15.24
C LEU A 69 -8.64 9.57 -16.19
N PRO A 70 -9.04 9.01 -17.35
CA PRO A 70 -9.63 9.77 -18.47
C PRO A 70 -10.97 10.45 -18.15
N GLU A 71 -11.18 11.66 -18.68
CA GLU A 71 -12.26 12.63 -18.36
C GLU A 71 -13.72 12.13 -18.30
N ALA A 72 -14.06 10.94 -18.81
CA ALA A 72 -15.35 10.27 -18.57
C ALA A 72 -15.64 10.05 -17.06
N ASP A 73 -14.63 10.35 -16.25
CA ASP A 73 -14.48 10.21 -14.83
C ASP A 73 -14.32 11.59 -14.12
N ARG A 74 -14.56 12.73 -14.80
CA ARG A 74 -14.46 14.09 -14.19
C ARG A 74 -15.50 14.41 -13.09
N GLY A 75 -16.42 13.49 -12.83
CA GLY A 75 -17.36 13.53 -11.69
C GLY A 75 -17.09 12.46 -10.64
N LEU A 76 -15.96 11.75 -10.71
CA LEU A 76 -15.68 10.64 -9.82
C LEU A 76 -15.51 11.06 -8.37
N ALA A 77 -16.49 10.69 -7.56
CA ALA A 77 -16.23 10.37 -6.17
C ALA A 77 -15.40 9.08 -6.11
N VAL A 78 -14.07 9.21 -6.08
CA VAL A 78 -13.21 8.07 -5.72
C VAL A 78 -13.59 7.69 -4.29
N CYS A 79 -14.24 6.55 -4.17
CA CYS A 79 -14.83 6.09 -2.92
C CYS A 79 -13.86 5.19 -2.16
N TYR A 80 -13.04 4.43 -2.89
CA TYR A 80 -12.07 3.51 -2.34
C TYR A 80 -10.80 3.41 -3.18
N VAL A 81 -9.66 3.17 -2.51
CA VAL A 81 -8.36 2.91 -3.12
C VAL A 81 -7.71 1.75 -2.38
N LEU A 82 -7.27 0.73 -3.14
CA LEU A 82 -6.41 -0.34 -2.65
C LEU A 82 -5.03 -0.21 -3.25
N ILE A 83 -4.00 -0.47 -2.45
CA ILE A 83 -2.61 -0.42 -2.89
C ILE A 83 -1.92 -1.72 -2.50
N ASP A 84 -1.33 -2.39 -3.48
CA ASP A 84 -0.44 -3.53 -3.27
C ASP A 84 0.97 -3.23 -3.78
N PHE A 85 1.95 -3.80 -3.11
CA PHE A 85 3.37 -3.66 -3.43
C PHE A 85 3.83 -4.89 -4.19
N ASP A 86 4.17 -4.70 -5.45
CA ASP A 86 4.77 -5.71 -6.31
C ASP A 86 6.29 -5.48 -6.33
N ASP A 87 6.94 -5.84 -5.23
CA ASP A 87 8.38 -5.62 -5.02
C ASP A 87 9.23 -6.37 -6.07
N VAL A 88 8.73 -7.51 -6.57
CA VAL A 88 9.37 -8.30 -7.64
C VAL A 88 9.51 -7.48 -8.92
N HIS A 89 8.53 -6.63 -9.22
CA HIS A 89 8.50 -5.79 -10.41
C HIS A 89 8.71 -4.30 -10.10
N ALA A 90 9.11 -3.96 -8.88
CA ALA A 90 9.36 -2.59 -8.40
C ALA A 90 8.22 -1.60 -8.72
N ARG A 91 6.98 -2.02 -8.50
CA ARG A 91 5.79 -1.23 -8.83
C ARG A 91 4.68 -1.34 -7.79
N TRP A 92 3.83 -0.33 -7.72
CA TRP A 92 2.55 -0.40 -7.04
C TRP A 92 1.47 -0.89 -7.99
N ARG A 93 0.56 -1.71 -7.45
CA ARG A 93 -0.72 -2.03 -8.07
C ARG A 93 -1.78 -1.24 -7.33
N VAL A 94 -2.47 -0.35 -8.03
CA VAL A 94 -3.46 0.53 -7.43
C VAL A 94 -4.81 0.23 -8.05
N LEU A 95 -5.78 -0.09 -7.21
CA LEU A 95 -7.17 -0.27 -7.61
C LEU A 95 -7.97 0.92 -7.09
N ALA A 96 -8.52 1.73 -8.00
CA ALA A 96 -9.38 2.85 -7.67
C ALA A 96 -10.83 2.49 -7.98
N GLU A 97 -11.68 2.59 -6.96
CA GLU A 97 -13.13 2.39 -7.09
C GLU A 97 -13.84 3.72 -7.29
N LEU A 98 -14.72 3.71 -8.27
CA LEU A 98 -15.30 4.86 -8.92
C LEU A 98 -16.82 4.77 -8.81
N ASP A 99 -17.46 5.88 -8.42
CA ASP A 99 -18.92 6.04 -8.43
C ASP A 99 -19.66 4.90 -7.69
N GLY A 100 -19.40 4.75 -6.39
CA GLY A 100 -20.12 3.82 -5.52
C GLY A 100 -19.97 2.33 -5.84
N GLY A 101 -18.91 1.93 -6.56
CA GLY A 101 -18.60 0.53 -6.86
C GLY A 101 -19.03 0.05 -8.23
N HIS A 102 -19.64 0.91 -9.04
CA HIS A 102 -20.07 0.56 -10.40
C HIS A 102 -18.93 0.57 -11.42
N ARG A 103 -17.81 1.22 -11.10
CA ARG A 103 -16.63 1.27 -11.95
C ARG A 103 -15.37 1.05 -11.11
N THR A 104 -14.39 0.36 -11.70
CA THR A 104 -13.10 0.13 -11.08
C THR A 104 -12.00 0.31 -12.11
N ARG A 105 -10.92 0.99 -11.72
CA ARG A 105 -9.73 1.17 -12.56
C ARG A 105 -8.52 0.57 -11.86
N ALA A 106 -7.75 -0.21 -12.60
CA ALA A 106 -6.48 -0.74 -12.15
C ALA A 106 -5.34 0.06 -12.80
N LEU A 107 -4.37 0.43 -11.99
CA LEU A 107 -3.16 1.14 -12.38
C LEU A 107 -1.94 0.35 -11.92
N ALA A 108 -0.90 0.34 -12.75
CA ALA A 108 0.41 -0.16 -12.38
C ALA A 108 1.39 1.03 -12.46
N LEU A 109 2.00 1.37 -11.32
CA LEU A 109 2.82 2.57 -11.18
C LEU A 109 4.22 2.18 -10.72
N PRO A 110 5.30 2.62 -11.38
CA PRO A 110 6.65 2.35 -10.89
C PRO A 110 6.88 3.05 -9.54
N TYR A 111 7.72 2.46 -8.69
CA TYR A 111 8.18 3.15 -7.47
C TYR A 111 8.88 4.46 -7.82
N PRO A 112 8.82 5.47 -6.92
CA PRO A 112 9.43 6.75 -7.20
C PRO A 112 10.96 6.56 -7.09
N THR A 113 11.67 6.98 -8.13
CA THR A 113 13.15 7.03 -8.12
C THR A 113 13.67 8.08 -7.16
#